data_AF-A0A947HQL9-F1
#
_entry.id   AF-A0A947HQL9-F1
#
_cell.length_a   1.000
_cell.length_b   1.000
_cell.length_c   1.000
_cell.angle_alpha   90.00
_cell.angle_beta   90.00
_cell.angle_gamma   90.00
#
_symmetry.space_group_name_H-M   'P 1'
#
loop_
_entity.id
_entity.type
_entity.pdbx_description
1 polymer ?
#
loop_
_entity_poly.entity_id
_entity_poly.type
_entity_poly.pdbx_seq_one_letter_code
_entity_poly.pdbx_strand_id
1 'polypeptide(L)' 'MTRDIAANTAALREGIRKRRTSSVFEGGFPKYVWTWVGDDLYEARHINGLQGTYKGYCLDEFEWPDDPEGRLGRGDP' A
#
# COMPACT_ATOMS: atom_id res chain seq x y z
N MET A 1 -15.43 8.46 -6.88
CA MET A 1 -15.54 7.00 -7.09
C MET A 1 -14.94 6.30 -5.87
N THR A 2 -15.76 5.92 -4.90
CA THR A 2 -15.29 5.09 -3.78
C THR A 2 -15.32 3.64 -4.27
N ARG A 3 -14.16 2.99 -4.39
CA ARG A 3 -14.08 1.54 -4.67
C ARG A 3 -14.86 0.74 -3.63
N ASP A 4 -15.27 -0.47 -4.01
CA ASP A 4 -15.76 -1.48 -3.08
C ASP A 4 -14.74 -1.72 -1.94
N ILE A 5 -15.21 -1.72 -0.69
CA ILE A 5 -14.36 -1.81 0.51
C ILE A 5 -13.60 -3.15 0.54
N ALA A 6 -14.20 -4.24 0.04
CA ALA A 6 -13.56 -5.54 0.00
C ALA A 6 -12.39 -5.56 -0.99
N ALA A 7 -12.55 -4.93 -2.16
CA ALA A 7 -11.47 -4.79 -3.14
C ALA A 7 -10.27 -4.02 -2.56
N ASN A 8 -10.50 -2.89 -1.87
CA ASN A 8 -9.43 -2.13 -1.23
C ASN A 8 -8.72 -2.94 -0.14
N THR A 9 -9.48 -3.70 0.65
CA THR A 9 -8.94 -4.58 1.69
C THR A 9 -8.07 -5.70 1.10
N ALA A 10 -8.48 -6.27 -0.04
CA ALA A 10 -7.71 -7.28 -0.75
C ALA A 10 -6.38 -6.72 -1.25
N ALA A 11 -6.40 -5.55 -1.91
CA ALA A 11 -5.21 -4.87 -2.41
C ALA A 11 -4.22 -4.50 -1.29
N LEU A 12 -4.72 -4.03 -0.14
CA LEU A 12 -3.90 -3.76 1.04
C LEU A 12 -3.20 -5.03 1.54
N ARG A 13 -3.96 -6.13 1.70
CA ARG A 13 -3.41 -7.41 2.16
C ARG A 13 -2.37 -7.96 1.19
N GLU A 14 -2.57 -7.78 -0.11
CA GLU A 14 -1.59 -8.16 -1.12
C GLU A 14 -0.28 -7.36 -0.98
N GLY A 15 -0.36 -6.04 -0.83
CA GLY A 15 0.82 -5.19 -0.60
C GLY A 15 1.64 -5.65 0.60
N ILE A 16 0.97 -5.97 1.71
CA ILE A 16 1.62 -6.52 2.92
C ILE A 16 2.31 -7.87 2.62
N ARG A 17 1.61 -8.81 1.95
CA ARG A 17 2.18 -10.13 1.61
C ARG A 17 3.39 -10.04 0.69
N LYS A 18 3.37 -9.09 -0.25
CA LYS A 18 4.48 -8.82 -1.18
C LYS A 18 5.60 -7.97 -0.54
N ARG A 19 5.50 -7.64 0.76
CA ARG A 19 6.46 -6.79 1.48
C ARG A 19 6.66 -5.42 0.83
N ARG A 20 5.61 -4.90 0.20
CA ARG A 20 5.55 -3.54 -0.36
C ARG A 20 5.18 -2.56 0.75
N THR A 21 6.00 -2.53 1.79
CA THR A 21 5.70 -1.89 3.06
C THR A 21 6.88 -1.05 3.51
N SER A 22 6.62 0.05 4.20
CA SER A 22 7.68 0.83 4.83
C SER A 22 8.42 0.02 5.89
N SER A 23 9.67 0.38 6.14
CA SER A 23 10.45 -0.12 7.29
C SER A 23 9.95 0.42 8.64
N VAL A 24 9.16 1.50 8.62
CA VAL A 24 8.55 2.10 9.82
C VAL A 24 7.28 1.34 10.19
N PHE A 25 7.14 0.99 11.46
CA PHE A 25 5.97 0.32 12.03
C PHE A 25 5.37 1.13 13.18
N GLU A 26 4.05 1.16 13.28
CA GLU A 26 3.29 1.81 14.35
C GLU A 26 2.25 0.82 14.88
N GLY A 27 2.31 0.51 16.18
CA GLY A 27 1.37 -0.44 16.81
C GLY A 27 1.43 -1.87 16.24
N GLY A 28 2.58 -2.26 15.67
CA GLY A 28 2.78 -3.58 15.05
C GLY A 28 2.39 -3.65 13.57
N PHE A 29 1.96 -2.54 12.97
CA PHE A 29 1.57 -2.47 11.56
C PHE A 29 2.53 -1.56 10.78
N PRO A 30 2.85 -1.89 9.50
CA PRO A 30 3.62 -0.99 8.65
C PRO A 30 2.93 0.37 8.53
N LYS A 31 3.69 1.46 8.64
CA LYS A 31 3.15 2.81 8.55
C LYS A 31 2.59 3.11 7.15
N TYR A 32 3.29 2.63 6.13
CA TYR A 32 2.90 2.76 4.73
C TYR A 32 2.89 1.38 4.05
N VAL A 33 1.90 1.16 3.20
CA VAL A 33 1.80 0.00 2.32
C VAL A 33 1.47 0.48 0.92
N TRP A 34 2.25 0.04 -0.07
CA TRP A 34 2.04 0.39 -1.47
C TRP A 34 1.38 -0.77 -2.20
N THR A 35 0.34 -0.47 -2.97
CA THR A 35 -0.42 -1.47 -3.71
C THR A 35 -0.87 -0.96 -5.06
N TRP A 36 -0.79 -1.81 -6.06
CA TRP A 36 -1.29 -1.52 -7.40
C TRP A 36 -2.74 -1.89 -7.48
N VAL A 37 -3.56 -1.01 -8.05
CA VAL A 37 -4.97 -1.33 -8.27
C VAL A 37 -5.40 -0.85 -9.65
N GLY A 38 -5.34 -1.77 -10.61
CA GLY A 38 -5.29 -1.40 -12.02
C GLY A 38 -3.89 -0.85 -12.33
N ASP A 39 -3.85 0.26 -13.05
CA ASP A 39 -2.61 0.93 -13.44
C ASP A 39 -2.11 1.98 -12.43
N ASP A 40 -2.87 2.19 -11.36
CA ASP A 40 -2.60 3.23 -10.38
C ASP A 40 -1.91 2.65 -9.14
N LEU A 41 -0.87 3.35 -8.66
CA LEU A 41 -0.22 3.03 -7.39
C LEU A 41 -0.94 3.77 -6.25
N TYR A 42 -1.29 3.03 -5.21
CA TYR A 42 -1.88 3.59 -3.99
C TYR A 42 -0.94 3.44 -2.81
N GLU A 43 -0.82 4.48 -2.00
CA GLU A 43 -0.24 4.45 -0.67
C GLU A 43 -1.35 4.33 0.38
N ALA A 44 -1.39 3.19 1.06
CA ALA A 44 -2.20 3.01 2.25
C ALA A 44 -1.41 3.46 3.48
N ARG A 45 -1.89 4.52 4.13
CA ARG A 45 -1.33 5.05 5.38
C ARG A 45 -2.04 4.45 6.57
N HIS A 46 -1.31 3.94 7.54
CA HIS A 46 -1.86 3.54 8.82
C HIS A 46 -2.33 4.78 9.58
N ILE A 47 -3.59 4.79 10.05
CA ILE A 47 -4.20 5.97 10.69
C ILE A 47 -4.60 5.73 12.15
N ASN A 48 -4.73 4.47 12.60
CA ASN A 48 -5.21 4.12 13.94
C ASN A 48 -4.40 2.97 14.54
N GLY A 49 -3.34 3.33 15.27
CA GLY A 49 -2.28 2.49 15.85
C GLY A 49 -2.62 1.03 16.22
N LEU A 50 -3.69 0.79 16.97
CA LEU A 50 -4.00 -0.54 17.50
C LEU A 50 -4.97 -1.37 16.64
N GLN A 51 -5.62 -0.77 15.65
CA GLN A 51 -6.71 -1.41 14.90
C GLN A 51 -6.33 -1.82 13.47
N GLY A 52 -5.08 -1.59 13.06
CA GLY A 52 -4.61 -1.96 11.71
C GLY A 52 -5.43 -1.31 10.60
N THR A 53 -5.95 -0.11 10.84
CA THR A 53 -6.82 0.62 9.90
C THR A 53 -5.99 1.52 9.00
N TYR A 54 -6.27 1.48 7.71
CA TYR A 54 -5.55 2.25 6.69
C TYR A 54 -6.48 3.17 5.91
N LYS A 55 -5.91 4.28 5.44
CA LYS A 55 -6.52 5.14 4.43
C LYS A 55 -5.65 5.15 3.19
N GLY A 56 -6.23 4.79 2.04
CA GLY A 56 -5.57 4.77 0.75
C GLY A 56 -5.56 6.14 0.07
N TYR A 57 -4.45 6.48 -0.54
CA TYR A 57 -4.24 7.67 -1.36
C TYR A 57 -3.65 7.22 -2.70
N CYS A 58 -4.23 7.66 -3.82
CA CYS A 58 -3.62 7.44 -5.13
C CYS A 58 -2.38 8.31 -5.23
N LEU A 59 -1.29 7.76 -5.76
CA LEU A 59 -0.05 8.48 -5.99
C LEU A 59 0.07 8.82 -7.48
N ASP A 60 0.52 10.04 -7.76
CA ASP A 60 1.08 10.39 -9.06
C ASP A 60 2.49 9.80 -9.21
N GLU A 61 2.98 9.63 -10.45
CA GLU A 61 4.29 9.01 -10.73
C GLU A 61 5.47 9.70 -10.02
N PHE A 62 5.41 11.02 -9.87
CA PHE A 62 6.45 11.79 -9.17
C PHE A 62 6.39 11.64 -7.63
N GLU A 63 5.30 11.09 -7.10
CA GLU A 63 5.11 10.80 -5.67
C GLU A 63 5.47 9.35 -5.33
N TRP A 64 5.83 8.52 -6.32
CA TRP A 64 6.19 7.14 -6.07
C TRP A 64 7.40 7.08 -5.12
N PRO A 65 7.37 6.18 -4.13
CA PRO A 65 8.50 6.04 -3.22
C PRO A 65 9.70 5.50 -4.00
N ASP A 66 10.90 5.86 -3.53
CA ASP A 66 12.12 5.23 -4.02
C ASP A 66 12.09 3.72 -3.72
N ASP A 67 12.32 2.91 -4.73
CA ASP A 67 12.22 1.44 -4.67
C ASP A 67 13.52 0.79 -5.18
N PRO A 68 14.63 0.96 -4.46
CA PRO A 68 15.94 0.43 -4.87
C PRO A 68 15.95 -1.11 -4.95
N GLU A 69 15.01 -1.78 -4.29
CA GLU A 69 14.88 -3.23 -4.26
C GLU A 69 13.87 -3.77 -5.30
N GLY A 70 13.24 -2.89 -6.09
CA GLY A 70 12.31 -3.27 -7.16
C GLY A 70 11.02 -3.98 -6.66
N ARG A 71 10.64 -3.82 -5.39
CA ARG A 71 9.49 -4.50 -4.78
C ARG A 71 8.15 -4.00 -5.30
N LEU A 72 8.11 -2.76 -5.78
CA LEU A 72 6.95 -2.10 -6.35
C LEU A 72 6.81 -2.35 -7.86
N GLY A 73 7.68 -3.16 -8.46
CA GLY A 73 7.45 -3.64 -9.83
C GLY A 73 6.03 -4.19 -9.96
N ARG A 74 5.32 -3.79 -11.04
CA ARG A 74 3.92 -4.19 -11.29
C ARG A 74 3.73 -5.71 -11.32
N GLY A 75 4.81 -6.45 -11.55
CA GLY A 75 4.81 -7.89 -11.68
C GLY A 75 4.18 -8.28 -13.00
N ASP A 76 4.97 -8.18 -14.07
CA ASP A 76 4.85 -9.14 -15.16
C ASP A 76 5.83 -10.29 -14.84
N PRO A 77 5.53 -11.54 -15.27
CA PRO A 77 5.99 -12.80 -14.66
C PRO A 77 7.50 -13.00 -14.59
#